data_AF-A0AA51YIN7-F1
#
_entry.id   AF-A0AA51YIN7-F1
#
_cell.length_a   1.000
_cell.length_b   1.000
_cell.length_c   1.000
_cell.angle_alpha   90.00
_cell.angle_beta   90.00
_cell.angle_gamma   90.00
#
_symmetry.space_group_name_H-M   'P 1'
#
loop_
_entity.id
_entity.type
_entity.pdbx_description
1 polymer ?
#
loop_
_entity_poly.entity_id
_entity_poly.type
_entity_poly.pdbx_seq_one_letter_code
_entity_poly.pdbx_strand_id
1 'polypeptide(L)'
;MSKRTRIINDPSELVPLLQVFGSHRHKKVFDSLLNLWMTKEDLEELLGTDVTKSITILKKSGLIESQWHMPEPGKTPEKEYRSSYSKVQTNFQCSFEDMSDIIMLTFMPYEDVKDAIEELEKLVEQGNDSMSSLTRALNKSPLYIRAVARRSDKLTVMGQRLKVLLNGETE
;
A
#
# COMPACT_ATOMS: atom_id res chain seq x y z
N MET A 1 -19.11 -3.55 -16.49
CA MET A 1 -18.34 -2.33 -16.13
C MET A 1 -16.89 -2.55 -16.50
N SER A 2 -16.23 -1.57 -17.13
CA SER A 2 -14.86 -1.77 -17.61
C SER A 2 -13.91 -1.98 -16.45
N LYS A 3 -13.16 -3.06 -16.56
CA LYS A 3 -12.23 -3.56 -15.57
C LYS A 3 -10.92 -2.76 -15.72
N ARG A 4 -10.64 -1.82 -14.80
CA ARG A 4 -9.47 -0.92 -14.89
C ARG A 4 -8.17 -1.73 -14.74
N THR A 5 -7.14 -1.31 -15.48
CA THR A 5 -5.77 -1.84 -15.38
C THR A 5 -4.92 -0.89 -14.54
N ARG A 6 -4.27 -1.40 -13.49
CA ARG A 6 -3.23 -0.64 -12.77
C ARG A 6 -1.93 -0.72 -13.54
N ILE A 7 -1.34 0.43 -13.87
CA ILE A 7 -0.01 0.49 -14.48
C ILE A 7 1.02 0.74 -13.37
N ILE A 8 2.01 -0.12 -13.27
CA ILE A 8 3.12 0.01 -12.31
C ILE A 8 4.37 0.40 -13.09
N ASN A 9 4.84 1.63 -12.90
CA ASN A 9 6.04 2.16 -13.56
C ASN A 9 7.24 2.29 -12.60
N ASP A 10 7.00 2.28 -11.28
CA ASP A 10 8.04 2.30 -10.25
C ASP A 10 8.15 0.90 -9.63
N PRO A 11 9.30 0.20 -9.76
CA PRO A 11 9.48 -1.14 -9.20
C PRO A 11 9.20 -1.22 -7.69
N SER A 12 9.44 -0.12 -6.94
CA SER A 12 9.20 -0.08 -5.49
C SER A 12 7.72 -0.21 -5.11
N GLU A 13 6.79 0.03 -6.04
CA GLU A 13 5.36 -0.24 -5.82
C GLU A 13 5.03 -1.73 -5.68
N LEU A 14 5.95 -2.62 -6.04
CA LEU A 14 5.80 -4.05 -5.77
C LEU A 14 5.84 -4.35 -4.27
N VAL A 15 6.52 -3.55 -3.45
CA VAL A 15 6.64 -3.78 -2.01
C VAL A 15 5.26 -3.92 -1.33
N PRO A 16 4.37 -2.91 -1.37
CA PRO A 16 3.05 -3.03 -0.74
C PRO A 16 2.17 -4.10 -1.41
N LEU A 17 2.30 -4.31 -2.73
CA LEU A 17 1.52 -5.34 -3.43
C LEU A 17 1.89 -6.75 -2.99
N LEU A 18 3.18 -7.05 -2.90
CA LEU A 18 3.66 -8.35 -2.45
C LEU A 18 3.38 -8.56 -0.95
N GLN A 19 3.41 -7.51 -0.13
CA GLN A 19 2.97 -7.61 1.28
C GLN A 19 1.47 -7.92 1.40
N VAL A 20 0.62 -7.28 0.59
CA VAL A 20 -0.82 -7.59 0.52
C VAL A 20 -1.00 -9.05 0.12
N PHE A 21 -0.45 -9.46 -1.02
CA PHE A 21 -0.74 -10.77 -1.61
C PHE A 21 0.07 -11.93 -1.00
N GLY A 22 1.09 -11.63 -0.19
CA GLY A 22 1.74 -12.61 0.68
C GLY A 22 0.85 -13.09 1.83
N SER A 23 -0.23 -12.37 2.14
CA SER A 23 -1.22 -12.74 3.16
C SER A 23 -2.45 -13.40 2.53
N HIS A 24 -2.71 -14.65 2.90
CA HIS A 24 -3.90 -15.36 2.44
C HIS A 24 -5.21 -14.66 2.84
N ARG A 25 -5.22 -13.98 4.00
CA ARG A 25 -6.39 -13.21 4.46
C ARG A 25 -6.65 -11.99 3.58
N HIS A 26 -5.62 -11.20 3.30
CA HIS A 26 -5.78 -10.01 2.46
C HIS A 26 -6.17 -10.37 1.03
N LYS A 27 -5.60 -11.46 0.50
CA LYS A 27 -5.99 -12.02 -0.80
C LYS A 27 -7.48 -12.40 -0.83
N LYS A 28 -7.98 -13.14 0.17
CA LYS A 28 -9.41 -13.50 0.25
C LYS A 28 -10.32 -12.28 0.26
N VAL A 29 -9.99 -11.27 1.05
CA VAL A 29 -10.75 -10.00 1.07
C VAL A 29 -10.73 -9.33 -0.29
N PHE A 30 -9.56 -9.22 -0.94
CA PHE A 30 -9.47 -8.63 -2.27
C PHE A 30 -10.29 -9.41 -3.32
N ASP A 31 -10.22 -10.75 -3.29
CA ASP A 31 -10.96 -11.61 -4.23
C ASP A 31 -12.48 -11.43 -4.11
N SER A 32 -13.01 -11.31 -2.88
CA SER A 32 -14.44 -11.02 -2.64
C SER A 32 -14.87 -9.68 -3.24
N LEU A 33 -13.98 -8.69 -3.20
CA LEU A 33 -14.22 -7.33 -3.69
C LEU A 33 -14.05 -7.16 -5.21
N LEU A 34 -13.65 -8.19 -5.96
CA LEU A 34 -13.35 -8.08 -7.39
C LEU A 34 -14.55 -7.66 -8.25
N ASN A 35 -15.76 -8.08 -7.87
CA ASN A 35 -16.95 -7.90 -8.71
C ASN A 35 -18.14 -7.28 -7.99
N LEU A 36 -18.11 -7.19 -6.66
CA LEU A 36 -19.22 -6.71 -5.82
C LEU A 36 -18.76 -5.58 -4.91
N TRP A 37 -19.69 -4.69 -4.59
CA TRP A 37 -19.56 -3.82 -3.44
C TRP A 37 -19.97 -4.61 -2.20
N MET A 38 -19.17 -4.53 -1.14
CA MET A 38 -19.45 -5.22 0.13
C MET A 38 -19.09 -4.31 1.29
N THR A 39 -19.91 -4.30 2.34
CA THR A 39 -19.57 -3.64 3.61
C THR A 39 -18.51 -4.44 4.35
N LYS A 40 -18.03 -3.89 5.47
CA LYS A 40 -17.14 -4.63 6.36
C LYS A 40 -17.88 -5.86 6.92
N GLU A 41 -19.14 -5.68 7.33
CA GLU A 41 -20.01 -6.70 7.89
C GLU A 41 -20.20 -7.86 6.91
N ASP A 42 -20.51 -7.57 5.64
CA ASP A 42 -20.64 -8.59 4.59
C ASP A 42 -19.38 -9.45 4.44
N LEU A 43 -18.20 -8.81 4.50
CA LEU A 43 -16.91 -9.49 4.39
C LEU A 43 -16.61 -10.35 5.62
N GLU A 44 -16.97 -9.88 6.82
CA GLU A 44 -16.78 -10.62 8.07
C GLU A 44 -17.72 -11.82 8.16
N GLU A 45 -18.97 -11.68 7.71
CA GLU A 45 -19.93 -12.79 7.61
C GLU A 45 -19.44 -13.85 6.61
N LEU A 46 -18.97 -13.41 5.43
CA LEU A 46 -18.48 -14.32 4.39
C LEU A 46 -17.20 -15.07 4.80
N LEU A 47 -16.27 -14.38 5.48
CA LEU A 47 -14.93 -14.91 5.77
C LEU A 47 -14.76 -15.47 7.19
N GLY A 48 -15.71 -15.19 8.10
CA GLY A 48 -15.69 -15.65 9.47
C GLY A 48 -14.54 -15.10 10.31
N THR A 49 -14.02 -13.91 9.99
CA THR A 49 -12.88 -13.28 10.68
C THR A 49 -12.92 -11.77 10.55
N ASP A 50 -12.32 -11.04 11.50
CA ASP A 50 -12.09 -9.59 11.36
C ASP A 50 -11.28 -9.29 10.09
N VAL A 51 -11.77 -8.34 9.31
CA VAL A 51 -11.18 -7.89 8.05
C VAL A 51 -10.63 -6.48 8.10
N THR A 52 -10.73 -5.79 9.25
CA THR A 52 -10.34 -4.37 9.42
C THR A 52 -8.95 -4.10 8.87
N LYS A 53 -7.95 -4.89 9.29
CA LYS A 53 -6.56 -4.73 8.84
C LYS A 53 -6.41 -4.96 7.32
N SER A 54 -7.15 -5.90 6.75
CA SER A 54 -7.13 -6.16 5.31
C SER A 54 -7.67 -4.98 4.52
N ILE A 55 -8.80 -4.39 4.95
CA ILE A 55 -9.38 -3.21 4.32
C ILE A 55 -8.39 -2.04 4.38
N THR A 56 -7.79 -1.77 5.55
CA THR A 56 -6.81 -0.69 5.71
C THR A 56 -5.62 -0.85 4.75
N ILE A 57 -5.02 -2.04 4.69
CA ILE A 57 -3.85 -2.32 3.84
C ILE A 57 -4.21 -2.23 2.35
N LEU A 58 -5.37 -2.77 1.96
CA LEU A 58 -5.85 -2.71 0.57
C LEU A 58 -6.15 -1.27 0.14
N LYS A 59 -6.78 -0.46 1.01
CA LYS A 59 -7.05 0.96 0.74
C LYS A 59 -5.73 1.74 0.62
N LYS A 60 -4.80 1.56 1.55
CA LYS A 60 -3.45 2.18 1.50
C LYS A 60 -2.70 1.82 0.22
N SER A 61 -2.89 0.60 -0.28
CA SER A 61 -2.27 0.13 -1.52
C SER A 61 -2.99 0.59 -2.79
N GLY A 62 -4.09 1.34 -2.66
CA GLY A 62 -4.94 1.79 -3.77
C GLY A 62 -5.66 0.66 -4.50
N LEU A 63 -5.75 -0.53 -3.90
CA LEU A 63 -6.36 -1.71 -4.53
C LEU A 63 -7.88 -1.72 -4.43
N ILE A 64 -8.44 -0.99 -3.47
CA ILE A 64 -9.87 -0.86 -3.27
C ILE A 64 -10.28 0.60 -3.19
N GLU A 65 -11.51 0.88 -3.62
CA GLU A 65 -12.22 2.14 -3.47
C GLU A 65 -13.37 1.94 -2.47
N SER A 66 -13.85 3.04 -1.87
CA SER A 66 -14.96 3.02 -0.91
C SER A 66 -16.02 4.04 -1.28
N GLN A 67 -17.28 3.72 -1.03
CA GLN A 67 -18.39 4.67 -1.13
C GLN A 67 -19.35 4.50 0.05
N TRP A 68 -20.18 5.51 0.31
CA TRP A 68 -21.22 5.42 1.33
C TRP A 68 -22.40 4.61 0.80
N HIS A 69 -22.75 3.57 1.54
CA HIS A 69 -23.97 2.80 1.37
C HIS A 69 -25.04 3.39 2.30
N MET A 70 -26.17 3.82 1.73
CA MET A 70 -27.35 4.26 2.49
C MET A 70 -28.29 3.06 2.63
N PRO A 71 -28.35 2.39 3.79
CA PRO A 71 -29.27 1.30 4.03
C PRO A 71 -30.72 1.81 4.16
N GLU A 72 -31.65 0.88 4.42
CA GLU A 72 -33.05 1.21 4.67
C GLU A 72 -33.23 2.29 5.76
N PRO A 73 -34.30 3.12 5.67
CA PRO A 73 -34.56 4.18 6.65
C PRO A 73 -34.51 3.68 8.10
N GLY A 74 -33.67 4.31 8.92
CA GLY A 74 -33.49 3.96 10.34
C GLY A 74 -32.24 3.13 10.64
N LYS A 75 -31.50 2.66 9.62
CA LYS A 75 -30.17 2.07 9.77
C LYS A 75 -29.06 3.11 9.57
N THR A 76 -27.92 2.90 10.22
CA THR A 76 -26.76 3.80 10.13
C THR A 76 -26.06 3.62 8.78
N PRO A 77 -25.70 4.70 8.06
CA PRO A 77 -24.91 4.61 6.84
C PRO A 77 -23.58 3.89 7.09
N GLU A 78 -23.22 2.98 6.18
CA GLU A 78 -22.01 2.18 6.26
C GLU A 78 -21.15 2.38 5.01
N LYS A 79 -19.85 2.15 5.10
CA LYS A 79 -18.98 2.17 3.92
C LYS A 79 -18.97 0.80 3.27
N GLU A 80 -19.17 0.78 1.96
CA GLU A 80 -18.93 -0.40 1.13
C GLU A 80 -17.66 -0.20 0.30
N TYR A 81 -17.02 -1.32 -0.02
CA TYR A 81 -15.74 -1.39 -0.69
C TYR A 81 -15.83 -2.22 -1.97
N ARG A 82 -14.96 -1.94 -2.93
CA ARG A 82 -14.79 -2.73 -4.15
C ARG A 82 -13.36 -2.61 -4.67
N SER A 83 -12.87 -3.61 -5.41
CA SER A 83 -11.59 -3.52 -6.11
C SER A 83 -11.58 -2.38 -7.14
N SER A 84 -10.58 -1.51 -7.07
CA SER A 84 -10.38 -0.43 -8.06
C SER A 84 -9.86 -0.95 -9.39
N TYR A 85 -9.20 -2.12 -9.38
CA TYR A 85 -8.51 -2.72 -10.51
C TYR A 85 -8.76 -4.23 -10.55
N SER A 86 -8.67 -4.79 -11.76
CA SER A 86 -8.76 -6.26 -11.97
C SER A 86 -7.71 -6.79 -12.93
N LYS A 87 -6.84 -5.89 -13.42
CA LYS A 87 -5.68 -6.19 -14.24
C LYS A 87 -4.51 -5.36 -13.74
N VAL A 88 -3.31 -5.87 -13.91
CA VAL A 88 -2.06 -5.16 -13.64
C VAL A 88 -1.18 -5.23 -14.88
N GLN A 89 -0.52 -4.12 -15.19
CA GLN A 89 0.51 -4.04 -16.21
C GLN A 89 1.75 -3.42 -15.56
N THR A 90 2.88 -4.10 -15.68
CA THR A 90 4.18 -3.61 -15.20
C THR A 90 4.97 -3.05 -16.38
N ASN A 91 5.50 -1.84 -16.22
CA ASN A 91 6.27 -1.15 -17.25
C ASN A 91 7.48 -0.45 -16.61
N PHE A 92 8.45 -1.25 -16.19
CA PHE A 92 9.70 -0.77 -15.63
C PHE A 92 10.86 -1.71 -15.98
N GLN A 93 12.08 -1.20 -15.88
CA GLN A 93 13.33 -1.96 -15.90
C GLN A 93 14.15 -1.55 -14.68
N CYS A 94 14.75 -2.52 -14.00
CA CYS A 94 15.68 -2.29 -12.90
C CYS A 94 16.82 -3.31 -12.96
N SER A 95 17.87 -3.09 -12.15
CA SER A 95 18.94 -4.07 -12.01
C SER A 95 18.47 -5.30 -11.20
N PHE A 96 19.22 -6.39 -11.24
CA PHE A 96 18.94 -7.54 -10.37
C PHE A 96 19.20 -7.23 -8.90
N GLU A 97 20.16 -6.35 -8.60
CA GLU A 97 20.43 -5.88 -7.24
C GLU A 97 19.21 -5.14 -6.67
N ASP A 98 18.68 -4.19 -7.44
CA ASP A 98 17.44 -3.46 -7.14
C ASP A 98 16.24 -4.40 -6.92
N MET A 99 16.07 -5.39 -7.81
CA MET A 99 14.99 -6.37 -7.69
C MET A 99 15.15 -7.25 -6.44
N SER A 100 16.39 -7.65 -6.12
CA SER A 100 16.73 -8.40 -4.91
C SER A 100 16.39 -7.60 -3.65
N ASP A 101 16.77 -6.31 -3.61
CA ASP A 101 16.45 -5.41 -2.50
C ASP A 101 14.94 -5.27 -2.30
N ILE A 102 14.16 -5.11 -3.38
CA ILE A 102 12.70 -5.04 -3.31
C ILE A 102 12.12 -6.30 -2.67
N ILE A 103 12.53 -7.48 -3.14
CA ILE A 103 12.01 -8.75 -2.62
C ILE A 103 12.41 -8.93 -1.15
N MET A 104 13.67 -8.66 -0.81
CA MET A 104 14.16 -8.75 0.57
C MET A 104 13.40 -7.80 1.50
N LEU A 105 13.33 -6.50 1.19
CA LEU A 105 12.64 -5.51 2.01
C LEU A 105 11.13 -5.80 2.13
N THR A 106 10.52 -6.39 1.11
CA THR A 106 9.11 -6.82 1.15
C THR A 106 8.86 -7.84 2.25
N PHE A 107 9.68 -8.89 2.31
CA PHE A 107 9.44 -10.03 3.20
C PHE A 107 10.21 -9.97 4.51
N MET A 108 11.14 -9.03 4.64
CA MET A 108 11.89 -8.79 5.87
C MET A 108 10.93 -8.50 7.04
N PRO A 109 11.11 -9.15 8.21
CA PRO A 109 10.40 -8.82 9.44
C PRO A 109 10.49 -7.33 9.78
N TYR A 110 9.47 -6.79 10.45
CA TYR A 110 9.47 -5.37 10.81
C TYR A 110 10.69 -4.99 11.64
N GLU A 111 11.05 -5.79 12.64
CA GLU A 111 12.19 -5.53 13.53
C GLU A 111 13.52 -5.38 12.77
N ASP A 112 13.71 -6.13 11.69
CA ASP A 112 14.96 -6.11 10.92
C ASP A 112 15.07 -4.88 9.98
N VAL A 113 13.96 -4.23 9.66
CA VAL A 113 13.91 -3.03 8.79
C VAL A 113 13.53 -1.75 9.54
N LYS A 114 13.14 -1.88 10.81
CA LYS A 114 12.63 -0.79 11.64
C LYS A 114 13.59 0.39 11.70
N ASP A 115 14.87 0.13 11.99
CA ASP A 115 15.87 1.19 12.12
C ASP A 115 16.01 2.01 10.82
N ALA A 116 15.99 1.34 9.66
CA ALA A 116 16.03 2.01 8.36
C ALA A 116 14.77 2.83 8.09
N ILE A 117 13.60 2.36 8.52
CA ILE A 117 12.33 3.09 8.41
C ILE A 117 12.37 4.34 9.29
N GLU A 118 12.75 4.19 10.57
CA GLU A 118 12.76 5.28 11.55
C GLU A 118 13.81 6.35 11.21
N GLU A 119 14.98 5.95 10.72
CA GLU A 119 16.00 6.87 10.22
C GLU A 119 15.48 7.67 9.03
N LEU A 120 14.82 7.01 8.07
CA LEU A 120 14.25 7.66 6.90
C LEU A 120 13.11 8.62 7.28
N GLU A 121 12.21 8.19 8.18
CA GLU A 121 11.13 9.03 8.72
C GLU A 121 11.69 10.31 9.33
N LYS A 122 12.69 10.17 10.22
CA LYS A 122 13.34 11.30 10.88
C LYS A 122 13.97 12.29 9.90
N LEU A 123 14.66 11.81 8.86
CA LEU A 123 15.23 12.68 7.84
C LEU A 123 14.16 13.49 7.10
N VAL A 124 13.06 12.83 6.71
CA VAL A 124 11.95 13.50 6.00
C VAL A 124 11.24 14.50 6.90
N GLU A 125 11.01 14.17 8.17
CA GLU A 125 10.44 15.08 9.17
C GLU A 125 11.31 16.32 9.41
N GLN A 126 12.63 16.19 9.31
CA GLN A 126 13.59 17.30 9.39
C GLN A 126 13.69 18.11 8.08
N GLY A 127 12.86 17.80 7.08
CA GLY A 127 12.80 18.53 5.81
C GLY A 127 13.75 17.99 4.73
N ASN A 128 14.51 16.92 5.00
CA ASN A 128 15.31 16.24 3.98
C ASN A 128 14.42 15.30 3.16
N ASP A 129 13.61 15.86 2.27
CA ASP A 129 12.52 15.14 1.61
C ASP A 129 12.80 14.78 0.14
N SER A 130 13.95 15.20 -0.42
CA SER A 130 14.31 14.98 -1.81
C SER A 130 15.14 13.71 -2.01
N MET A 131 14.84 12.94 -3.05
CA MET A 131 15.52 11.66 -3.32
C MET A 131 17.03 11.80 -3.49
N SER A 132 17.48 12.88 -4.14
CA SER A 132 18.91 13.16 -4.33
C SER A 132 19.66 13.40 -3.02
N SER A 133 19.04 14.13 -2.09
CA SER A 133 19.62 14.41 -0.78
C SER A 133 19.59 13.17 0.12
N LEU A 134 18.48 12.42 0.12
CA LEU A 134 18.36 11.15 0.85
C LEU A 134 19.37 10.10 0.37
N THR A 135 19.56 9.97 -0.94
CA THR A 135 20.58 9.06 -1.54
C THR A 135 21.98 9.36 -1.00
N ARG A 136 22.34 10.64 -0.87
CA ARG A 136 23.64 11.07 -0.32
C ARG A 136 23.73 10.85 1.18
N ALA A 137 22.67 11.18 1.92
CA ALA A 137 22.65 11.06 3.38
C ALA A 137 22.74 9.61 3.84
N LEU A 138 22.03 8.69 3.16
CA LEU A 138 21.94 7.28 3.53
C LEU A 138 22.96 6.39 2.80
N ASN A 139 23.61 6.91 1.76
CA ASN A 139 24.48 6.13 0.87
C ASN A 139 23.77 4.87 0.33
N LYS A 140 22.53 5.02 -0.15
CA LYS A 140 21.67 3.96 -0.68
C LYS A 140 21.09 4.36 -2.02
N SER A 141 20.73 3.38 -2.85
CA SER A 141 20.10 3.65 -4.14
C SER A 141 18.73 4.35 -3.96
N PRO A 142 18.30 5.17 -4.93
CA PRO A 142 16.96 5.76 -4.90
C PRO A 142 15.84 4.73 -4.76
N LEU A 143 16.02 3.55 -5.35
CA LEU A 143 15.01 2.48 -5.30
C LEU A 143 14.94 1.83 -3.92
N TYR A 144 16.08 1.57 -3.29
CA TYR A 144 16.15 1.10 -1.90
C TYR A 144 15.40 2.06 -0.98
N ILE A 145 15.67 3.37 -1.10
CA ILE A 145 15.01 4.40 -0.27
C ILE A 145 13.49 4.39 -0.49
N ARG A 146 13.02 4.28 -1.74
CA ARG A 146 11.58 4.15 -2.03
C ARG A 146 11.00 2.87 -1.43
N ALA A 147 11.68 1.73 -1.55
CA ALA A 147 11.23 0.46 -1.00
C ALA A 147 11.10 0.52 0.53
N VAL A 148 12.06 1.12 1.23
CA VAL A 148 11.97 1.38 2.68
C VAL A 148 10.83 2.35 3.00
N ALA A 149 10.68 3.45 2.24
CA ALA A 149 9.57 4.39 2.44
C ALA A 149 8.20 3.71 2.29
N ARG A 150 8.05 2.77 1.35
CA ARG A 150 6.82 2.01 1.13
C ARG A 150 6.48 1.04 2.27
N ARG A 151 7.48 0.66 3.09
CA ARG A 151 7.28 -0.13 4.32
C ARG A 151 6.77 0.73 5.49
N SER A 152 6.97 2.05 5.45
CA SER A 152 6.51 2.97 6.48
C SER A 152 5.00 3.20 6.41
N ASP A 153 4.38 3.33 7.58
CA ASP A 153 2.99 3.81 7.71
C ASP A 153 2.88 5.34 7.75
N LYS A 154 4.01 6.04 7.87
CA LYS A 154 4.08 7.51 7.95
C LYS A 154 4.60 8.17 6.69
N LEU A 155 5.17 7.43 5.75
CA LEU A 155 5.74 8.01 4.53
C LEU A 155 4.94 7.66 3.27
N THR A 156 4.96 8.57 2.32
CA THR A 156 4.50 8.35 0.95
C THR A 156 5.52 8.84 -0.06
N VAL A 157 5.63 8.14 -1.18
CA VAL A 157 6.52 8.49 -2.29
C VAL A 157 5.76 9.33 -3.30
N MET A 158 6.22 10.56 -3.54
CA MET A 158 5.62 11.57 -4.40
C MET A 158 6.62 12.02 -5.47
N GLY A 159 6.67 11.30 -6.59
CA GLY A 159 7.63 11.58 -7.66
C GLY A 159 9.08 11.41 -7.15
N GLN A 160 9.86 12.49 -7.10
CA GLN A 160 11.25 12.51 -6.62
C GLN A 160 11.38 12.93 -5.14
N ARG A 161 10.28 12.91 -4.39
CA ARG A 161 10.25 13.29 -2.98
C ARG A 161 9.55 12.25 -2.12
N LEU A 162 9.86 12.26 -0.84
CA LEU A 162 9.07 11.61 0.20
C LEU A 162 8.26 12.66 0.95
N LYS A 163 7.10 12.27 1.47
CA LYS A 163 6.27 13.14 2.31
C LYS A 163 5.77 12.36 3.52
N VAL A 164 5.63 13.05 4.64
CA VAL A 164 4.93 12.54 5.82
C VAL A 164 3.44 12.51 5.51
N LEU A 165 2.79 11.40 5.82
CA LEU A 165 1.34 11.25 5.82
C LEU A 165 0.79 11.97 7.05
N LEU A 166 0.05 13.05 6.84
CA LEU A 166 -0.75 13.66 7.90
C LEU A 166 -1.92 12.72 8.18
N ASN A 167 -2.11 12.35 9.45
CA ASN A 167 -3.06 11.34 9.94
C ASN A 167 -4.29 11.04 9.05
N GLY A 168 -4.38 9.80 8.58
CA GLY A 168 -5.61 9.01 8.54
C GLY A 168 -6.71 9.30 7.52
N GLU A 169 -6.72 10.46 6.85
CA GLU A 169 -7.79 10.79 5.89
C GLU A 169 -7.20 11.13 4.52
N THR A 170 -6.90 10.08 3.77
CA THR A 170 -7.07 10.17 2.32
C THR A 170 -8.55 9.88 2.07
N GLU A 171 -9.29 10.96 1.80
CA GLU A 171 -10.67 10.95 1.31
C GLU A 171 -10.88 9.85 0.27
#